data_AF-A0A271M1D3-F1
#
_entry.id   AF-A0A271M1D3-F1
#
_cell.length_a   1.000
_cell.length_b   1.000
_cell.length_c   1.000
_cell.angle_alpha   90.00
_cell.angle_beta   90.00
_cell.angle_gamma   90.00
#
_symmetry.space_group_name_H-M   'P 1'
#
loop_
_entity.id
_entity.type
_entity.pdbx_description
1 polymer ?
#
loop_
_entity_poly.entity_id
_entity_poly.type
_entity_poly.pdbx_seq_one_letter_code
_entity_poly.pdbx_strand_id
1 'polypeptide(L)'
;MEDNSINNIYKDNLKEFMENNFMGLKLNMNKVVEVTKKKSINGGLLKPIRVLGSLGRDTKYSHGSYLDYIEDLRENVLKALKGSSNKYTIIFDELDDKFRNEDIYKSSIISLIKISDKINEICFNEGIDAKIILLLRTDIFYILNDPDLNKVEQDGSIKLDWGNTIKSNSPLFGMVLNKVRKSIPELEAKNDFDLFKTLFPQQINYRSPNEFILGRTYFRPRDIVTYLNLIIEKYPDTRYFGYRGFIELERNYSTYFFKEIRNELYGHISDEKIDTSFLLLKQYKKSEFTYAEIKAYYDSKMSVFKEIDLEESLKYFFDFGVLGNKQFIEEKGKDFYSWAYRENTEVDYDKKFVLHLGLRKELSV
;
A
#
# COMPACT_ATOMS: atom_id res chain seq x y z
N MET A 1 -18.92 -14.80 15.61
CA MET A 1 -18.66 -15.03 17.04
C MET A 1 -19.73 -14.28 17.81
N GLU A 2 -20.40 -14.91 18.76
CA GLU A 2 -21.32 -14.19 19.65
C GLU A 2 -20.56 -13.70 20.89
N ASP A 3 -20.69 -12.41 21.21
CA ASP A 3 -20.26 -11.89 22.50
C ASP A 3 -21.34 -12.19 23.55
N ASN A 4 -20.96 -12.96 24.57
CA ASN A 4 -21.80 -13.31 25.72
C ASN A 4 -21.51 -12.47 26.97
N SER A 5 -20.53 -11.57 26.89
CA SER A 5 -20.18 -10.62 27.95
C SER A 5 -20.98 -9.33 27.88
N ILE A 6 -21.55 -8.99 26.71
CA ILE A 6 -22.50 -7.87 26.61
C ILE A 6 -23.73 -8.21 27.46
N ASN A 7 -24.13 -7.30 28.34
CA ASN A 7 -25.38 -7.43 29.08
C ASN A 7 -26.55 -7.68 28.11
N ASN A 8 -27.34 -8.73 28.37
CA ASN A 8 -28.45 -9.17 27.54
C ASN A 8 -29.38 -8.01 27.14
N ILE A 9 -29.64 -7.05 28.03
CA ILE A 9 -30.49 -5.88 27.72
C ILE A 9 -29.94 -5.08 26.53
N TYR A 10 -28.63 -4.81 26.48
CA TYR A 10 -28.04 -4.06 25.35
C TYR A 10 -27.94 -4.92 24.09
N LYS A 11 -27.67 -6.22 24.23
CA LYS A 11 -27.63 -7.17 23.11
C LYS A 11 -29.00 -7.32 22.46
N ASP A 12 -30.04 -7.44 23.27
CA ASP A 12 -31.43 -7.59 22.83
C ASP A 12 -31.96 -6.28 22.23
N ASN A 13 -31.67 -5.13 22.85
CA ASN A 13 -32.02 -3.82 22.28
C ASN A 13 -31.36 -3.61 20.91
N LEU A 14 -30.09 -3.99 20.74
CA LEU A 14 -29.40 -3.86 19.45
C LEU A 14 -30.00 -4.82 18.40
N LYS A 15 -30.30 -6.07 18.77
CA LYS A 15 -30.98 -7.03 17.89
C LYS A 15 -32.34 -6.52 17.45
N GLU A 16 -33.18 -6.10 18.40
CA GLU A 16 -34.50 -5.54 18.13
C GLU A 16 -34.41 -4.28 17.26
N PHE A 17 -33.44 -3.40 17.51
CA PHE A 17 -33.22 -2.23 16.67
C PHE A 17 -32.84 -2.62 15.23
N MET A 18 -31.96 -3.60 15.03
CA MET A 18 -31.57 -4.09 13.71
C MET A 18 -32.74 -4.77 12.98
N GLU A 19 -33.53 -5.58 13.70
CA GLU A 19 -34.73 -6.23 13.15
C GLU A 19 -35.79 -5.22 12.73
N ASN A 20 -36.09 -4.23 13.57
CA ASN A 20 -37.15 -3.25 13.32
C ASN A 20 -36.78 -2.21 12.27
N ASN A 21 -35.50 -1.86 12.13
CA ASN A 21 -35.09 -0.71 11.30
C ASN A 21 -34.29 -1.12 10.06
N PHE A 22 -33.67 -2.31 10.03
CA PHE A 22 -32.79 -2.71 8.93
C PHE A 22 -33.22 -3.99 8.21
N MET A 23 -34.12 -4.82 8.76
CA MET A 23 -34.67 -5.96 8.00
C MET A 23 -35.45 -5.45 6.78
N GLY A 24 -35.03 -5.89 5.59
CA GLY A 24 -35.66 -5.54 4.32
C GLY A 24 -35.17 -4.24 3.68
N LEU A 25 -34.31 -3.45 4.33
CA LEU A 25 -33.66 -2.30 3.71
C LEU A 25 -32.58 -2.76 2.73
N LYS A 26 -32.75 -2.49 1.43
CA LYS A 26 -31.64 -2.54 0.47
C LYS A 26 -30.76 -1.31 0.66
N LEU A 27 -29.51 -1.51 1.07
CA LEU A 27 -28.49 -0.46 1.08
C LEU A 27 -28.29 0.05 -0.34
N ASN A 28 -28.80 1.24 -0.64
CA ASN A 28 -28.66 1.86 -1.97
C ASN A 28 -27.56 2.93 -1.93
N MET A 29 -26.37 2.56 -2.42
CA MET A 29 -25.21 3.46 -2.52
C MET A 29 -25.51 4.76 -3.29
N ASN A 30 -26.41 4.74 -4.27
CA ASN A 30 -26.71 5.91 -5.11
C ASN A 30 -27.34 7.06 -4.30
N LYS A 31 -28.09 6.73 -3.23
CA LYS A 31 -28.72 7.73 -2.35
C LYS A 31 -27.69 8.50 -1.50
N VAL A 32 -26.57 7.85 -1.18
CA VAL A 32 -25.45 8.43 -0.42
C VAL A 32 -24.73 9.47 -1.27
N VAL A 33 -24.45 9.12 -2.53
CA VAL A 33 -23.79 10.00 -3.50
C VAL A 33 -24.65 11.23 -3.82
N GLU A 34 -25.97 11.06 -3.94
CA GLU A 34 -26.92 12.14 -4.24
C GLU A 34 -27.03 13.18 -3.11
N VAL A 35 -27.00 12.73 -1.84
CA VAL A 35 -26.97 13.63 -0.67
C VAL A 35 -25.62 14.34 -0.55
N THR A 36 -24.52 13.65 -0.86
CA THR A 36 -23.17 14.22 -0.80
C THR A 36 -22.98 15.32 -1.85
N LYS A 37 -23.53 15.15 -3.06
CA LYS A 37 -23.59 16.22 -4.08
C LYS A 37 -24.45 17.43 -3.67
N LYS A 38 -25.51 17.21 -2.88
CA LYS A 38 -26.40 18.30 -2.42
C LYS A 38 -25.89 19.05 -1.19
N LYS A 39 -24.96 18.48 -0.42
CA LYS A 39 -24.44 19.09 0.82
C LYS A 39 -23.08 19.76 0.61
N SER A 40 -22.99 20.69 -0.33
CA SER A 40 -22.13 21.86 -0.11
C SER A 40 -22.85 22.78 0.89
N ILE A 41 -22.39 22.74 2.15
CA ILE A 41 -22.59 23.77 3.17
C ILE A 41 -24.06 24.06 3.58
N ASN A 42 -24.52 23.39 4.65
CA ASN A 42 -25.00 24.09 5.85
C ASN A 42 -25.36 23.07 6.95
N GLY A 43 -24.74 23.26 8.12
CA GLY A 43 -25.01 22.50 9.34
C GLY A 43 -26.41 22.76 9.85
N GLY A 44 -27.30 21.80 9.65
CA GLY A 44 -28.64 21.79 10.21
C GLY A 44 -29.02 20.36 10.55
N LEU A 45 -29.11 20.09 11.85
CA LEU A 45 -29.69 18.87 12.42
C LEU A 45 -31.07 18.63 11.81
N LEU A 46 -31.19 17.60 10.97
CA LEU A 46 -32.48 17.11 10.51
C LEU A 46 -33.10 16.31 11.66
N LYS A 47 -33.96 16.96 12.45
CA LYS A 47 -34.87 16.23 13.33
C LYS A 47 -35.92 15.50 12.48
N PRO A 48 -36.27 14.25 12.81
CA PRO A 48 -37.37 13.58 12.14
C PRO A 48 -38.67 14.34 12.41
N ILE A 49 -39.46 14.55 11.36
CA ILE A 49 -40.77 15.18 11.42
C ILE A 49 -41.70 14.26 12.20
N ARG A 50 -42.00 14.59 13.46
CA ARG A 50 -43.18 14.08 14.17
C ARG A 50 -44.40 14.81 13.63
N VAL A 51 -45.15 14.19 12.72
CA VAL A 51 -46.51 14.63 12.42
C VAL A 51 -47.38 14.19 13.60
N LEU A 52 -47.68 15.13 14.50
CA LEU A 52 -48.63 14.89 15.59
C LEU A 52 -50.06 14.95 15.00
N GLY A 53 -50.56 13.81 14.54
CA GLY A 53 -51.96 13.65 14.17
C GLY A 53 -52.84 13.70 15.41
N SER A 54 -53.87 14.55 15.38
CA SER A 54 -54.90 14.63 16.41
C SER A 54 -55.61 13.28 16.58
N LEU A 55 -55.71 12.82 17.83
CA LEU A 55 -56.76 11.94 18.37
C LEU A 55 -57.26 10.82 17.44
N GLY A 56 -56.63 9.65 17.51
CA GLY A 56 -57.17 8.43 16.90
C GLY A 56 -56.08 7.44 16.53
N ARG A 57 -56.37 6.15 16.71
CA ARG A 57 -55.47 4.99 16.52
C ARG A 57 -54.85 4.97 15.12
N ASP A 58 -53.67 4.36 15.04
CA ASP A 58 -52.82 4.08 13.87
C ASP A 58 -51.64 5.05 13.65
N THR A 59 -50.55 4.80 14.38
CA THR A 59 -49.21 5.24 13.99
C THR A 59 -48.85 4.60 12.65
N LYS A 60 -48.97 5.36 11.56
CA LYS A 60 -48.38 4.99 10.26
C LYS A 60 -46.86 5.05 10.37
N TYR A 61 -46.22 3.88 10.40
CA TYR A 61 -44.76 3.76 10.24
C TYR A 61 -44.41 3.99 8.77
N SER A 62 -43.76 5.11 8.45
CA SER A 62 -43.08 5.29 7.17
C SER A 62 -41.64 4.79 7.29
N HIS A 63 -41.18 3.96 6.35
CA HIS A 63 -39.79 3.51 6.33
C HIS A 63 -38.86 4.70 6.02
N GLY A 64 -37.94 4.99 6.94
CA GLY A 64 -36.84 5.93 6.72
C GLY A 64 -35.75 5.33 5.83
N SER A 65 -34.85 6.19 5.34
CA SER A 65 -33.58 5.76 4.75
C SER A 65 -32.66 5.24 5.86
N TYR A 66 -31.67 4.40 5.53
CA TYR A 66 -30.65 3.97 6.51
C TYR A 66 -29.93 5.17 7.19
N LEU A 67 -29.82 6.30 6.47
CA LEU A 67 -29.24 7.54 6.97
C LEU A 67 -30.04 8.13 8.15
N ASP A 68 -31.35 7.89 8.20
CA ASP A 68 -32.22 8.42 9.26
C ASP A 68 -31.99 7.68 10.59
N TYR A 69 -31.42 6.46 10.53
CA TYR A 69 -31.20 5.58 11.68
C TYR A 69 -29.73 5.48 12.11
N ILE A 70 -28.80 6.16 11.42
CA ILE A 70 -27.36 5.93 11.62
C ILE A 70 -26.85 6.43 12.98
N GLU A 71 -27.41 7.53 13.47
CA GLU A 71 -27.06 8.08 14.79
C GLU A 71 -27.61 7.19 15.92
N ASP A 72 -28.86 6.74 15.80
CA ASP A 72 -29.48 5.79 16.74
C ASP A 72 -28.74 4.44 16.73
N LEU A 73 -28.32 3.97 15.55
CA LEU A 73 -27.49 2.78 15.42
C LEU A 73 -26.16 2.96 16.17
N ARG A 74 -25.48 4.10 15.96
CA ARG A 74 -24.22 4.41 16.63
C ARG A 74 -24.40 4.39 18.15
N GLU A 75 -25.44 5.04 18.67
CA GLU A 75 -25.71 5.04 20.11
C GLU A 75 -25.96 3.64 20.69
N ASN A 76 -26.76 2.83 20.00
CA ASN A 76 -27.05 1.46 20.44
C ASN A 76 -25.80 0.58 20.41
N VAL A 77 -24.97 0.71 19.38
CA VAL A 77 -23.68 0.00 19.29
C VAL A 77 -22.75 0.44 20.42
N LEU A 78 -22.60 1.74 20.67
CA LEU A 78 -21.72 2.24 21.76
C LEU A 78 -22.20 1.78 23.14
N LYS A 79 -23.52 1.78 23.40
CA LYS A 79 -24.10 1.24 24.65
C LYS A 79 -23.81 -0.24 24.81
N ALA A 80 -23.94 -1.03 23.74
CA ALA A 80 -23.62 -2.44 23.76
C ALA A 80 -22.13 -2.70 24.02
N LEU A 81 -21.24 -1.96 23.35
CA LEU A 81 -19.80 -2.07 23.54
C LEU A 81 -19.35 -1.66 24.95
N LYS A 82 -19.94 -0.61 25.52
CA LYS A 82 -19.68 -0.18 26.91
C LYS A 82 -20.04 -1.25 27.95
N GLY A 83 -21.02 -2.09 27.64
CA GLY A 83 -21.41 -3.23 28.47
C GLY A 83 -20.62 -4.52 28.21
N SER A 84 -19.67 -4.52 27.28
CA SER A 84 -18.84 -5.68 26.96
C SER A 84 -17.56 -5.72 27.79
N SER A 85 -17.07 -6.92 28.10
CA SER A 85 -15.73 -7.13 28.66
C SER A 85 -14.68 -7.50 27.59
N ASN A 86 -15.11 -7.66 26.33
CA ASN A 86 -14.23 -8.02 25.23
C ASN A 86 -13.57 -6.80 24.60
N LYS A 87 -12.47 -7.08 23.89
CA LYS A 87 -11.74 -6.09 23.10
C LYS A 87 -12.13 -6.21 21.64
N TYR A 88 -12.46 -5.10 21.01
CA TYR A 88 -12.87 -5.03 19.62
C TYR A 88 -11.82 -4.31 18.78
N THR A 89 -11.39 -4.91 17.68
CA THR A 89 -10.50 -4.24 16.73
C THR A 89 -11.01 -4.49 15.32
N ILE A 90 -11.35 -3.41 14.63
CA ILE A 90 -11.72 -3.44 13.21
C ILE A 90 -10.50 -2.97 12.43
N ILE A 91 -10.06 -3.76 11.46
CA ILE A 91 -8.96 -3.41 10.57
C ILE A 91 -9.52 -3.29 9.16
N PHE A 92 -9.38 -2.11 8.57
CA PHE A 92 -9.60 -1.91 7.14
C PHE A 92 -8.27 -2.08 6.42
N ASP A 93 -8.22 -3.10 5.57
CA ASP A 93 -7.07 -3.42 4.72
C ASP A 93 -7.46 -3.24 3.24
N GLU A 94 -6.46 -3.25 2.37
CA GLU A 94 -6.61 -3.13 0.90
C GLU A 94 -7.40 -1.87 0.49
N LEU A 95 -7.29 -0.79 1.27
CA LEU A 95 -7.93 0.48 0.92
C LEU A 95 -7.45 0.99 -0.43
N ASP A 96 -6.24 0.62 -0.85
CA ASP A 96 -5.62 0.90 -2.13
C ASP A 96 -6.10 0.05 -3.31
N ASP A 97 -6.90 -1.01 -3.10
CA ASP A 97 -7.41 -1.83 -4.20
C ASP A 97 -8.24 -0.97 -5.17
N LYS A 98 -7.87 -1.03 -6.45
CA LYS A 98 -8.46 -0.22 -7.53
C LYS A 98 -8.46 1.28 -7.25
N PHE A 99 -7.44 1.78 -6.55
CA PHE A 99 -7.23 3.20 -6.37
C PHE A 99 -7.39 3.94 -7.70
N ARG A 100 -8.27 4.95 -7.73
CA ARG A 100 -8.41 5.90 -8.84
C ARG A 100 -8.17 7.29 -8.31
N ASN A 101 -7.38 8.08 -9.02
CA ASN A 101 -7.09 9.47 -8.68
C ASN A 101 -8.29 10.39 -9.01
N GLU A 102 -9.46 10.04 -8.49
CA GLU A 102 -10.74 10.73 -8.68
C GLU A 102 -11.21 11.36 -7.36
N ASP A 103 -11.86 12.52 -7.44
CA ASP A 103 -12.29 13.27 -6.25
C ASP A 103 -13.24 12.48 -5.34
N ILE A 104 -14.10 11.63 -5.94
CA ILE A 104 -15.05 10.80 -5.20
C ILE A 104 -14.30 9.77 -4.33
N TYR A 105 -13.29 9.11 -4.90
CA TYR A 105 -12.48 8.15 -4.17
C TYR A 105 -11.71 8.84 -3.05
N LYS A 106 -11.03 9.96 -3.35
CA LYS A 106 -10.30 10.75 -2.33
C LYS A 106 -11.20 11.17 -1.18
N SER A 107 -12.37 11.73 -1.50
CA SER A 107 -13.38 12.16 -0.52
C SER A 107 -13.87 11.00 0.34
N SER A 108 -13.97 9.79 -0.23
CA SER A 108 -14.37 8.58 0.49
C SER A 108 -13.31 8.13 1.49
N ILE A 109 -12.03 8.12 1.09
CA ILE A 109 -10.91 7.80 2.00
C ILE A 109 -10.79 8.85 3.10
N ILE A 110 -10.87 10.16 2.77
CA ILE A 110 -10.85 11.24 3.77
C ILE A 110 -11.99 11.05 4.77
N SER A 111 -13.20 10.76 4.30
CA SER A 111 -14.36 10.52 5.17
C SER A 111 -14.15 9.31 6.08
N LEU A 112 -13.57 8.23 5.56
CA LEU A 112 -13.23 7.03 6.33
C LEU A 112 -12.19 7.32 7.43
N ILE A 113 -11.14 8.10 7.11
CA ILE A 113 -10.13 8.52 8.07
C ILE A 113 -10.79 9.32 9.20
N LYS A 114 -11.56 10.37 8.86
CA LYS A 114 -12.21 11.24 9.86
C LYS A 114 -13.21 10.50 10.73
N ILE A 115 -14.03 9.61 10.15
CA ILE A 115 -15.02 8.87 10.95
C ILE A 115 -14.35 7.83 11.86
N SER A 116 -13.25 7.21 11.41
CA SER A 116 -12.49 6.25 12.22
C SER A 116 -11.81 6.95 13.39
N ASP A 117 -11.18 8.10 13.15
CA ASP A 117 -10.60 8.95 14.20
C ASP A 117 -11.64 9.38 15.23
N LYS A 118 -12.80 9.88 14.77
CA LYS A 118 -13.91 10.26 15.64
C LYS A 118 -14.45 9.09 16.47
N ILE A 119 -14.61 7.91 15.89
CA ILE A 119 -15.09 6.73 16.62
C ILE A 119 -14.05 6.30 17.66
N ASN A 120 -12.77 6.30 17.30
CA ASN A 120 -11.68 5.98 18.22
C ASN A 120 -11.63 6.96 19.40
N GLU A 121 -11.79 8.26 19.15
CA GLU A 121 -11.88 9.29 20.19
C GLU A 121 -13.07 9.04 21.12
N ILE A 122 -14.25 8.73 20.58
CA ILE A 122 -15.44 8.38 21.38
C ILE A 122 -15.17 7.16 22.25
N CYS A 123 -14.63 6.07 21.67
CA CYS A 123 -14.34 4.86 22.41
C CYS A 123 -13.30 5.10 23.52
N PHE A 124 -12.25 5.86 23.24
CA PHE A 124 -11.25 6.24 24.23
C PHE A 124 -11.86 7.05 25.39
N ASN A 125 -12.64 8.09 25.09
CA ASN A 125 -13.24 8.96 26.09
C ASN A 125 -14.30 8.25 26.96
N GLU A 126 -15.05 7.29 26.37
CA GLU A 126 -16.08 6.52 27.07
C GLU A 126 -15.51 5.27 27.78
N GLY A 127 -14.21 5.00 27.69
CA GLY A 127 -13.57 3.82 28.29
C GLY A 127 -13.98 2.50 27.61
N ILE A 128 -14.34 2.54 26.34
CA ILE A 128 -14.72 1.38 25.53
C ILE A 128 -13.46 0.78 24.90
N ASP A 129 -13.20 -0.51 25.13
CA ASP A 129 -12.07 -1.24 24.53
C ASP A 129 -12.39 -1.66 23.08
N ALA A 130 -12.55 -0.66 22.23
CA ALA A 130 -12.80 -0.81 20.80
C ALA A 130 -11.96 0.20 20.01
N LYS A 131 -11.40 -0.25 18.88
CA LYS A 131 -10.68 0.63 17.96
C LYS A 131 -10.82 0.22 16.50
N ILE A 132 -10.65 1.20 15.63
CA ILE A 132 -10.58 1.08 14.18
C ILE A 132 -9.16 1.40 13.74
N ILE A 133 -8.57 0.51 12.95
CA ILE A 133 -7.25 0.67 12.34
C ILE A 133 -7.44 0.72 10.82
N LEU A 134 -6.86 1.74 10.20
CA LEU A 134 -6.82 1.87 8.75
C LEU A 134 -5.40 1.54 8.26
N LEU A 135 -5.29 0.59 7.34
CA LEU A 135 -4.05 0.31 6.63
C LEU A 135 -4.11 1.05 5.30
N LEU A 136 -3.33 2.11 5.19
CA LEU A 136 -3.30 2.98 4.01
C LEU A 136 -1.87 3.20 3.55
N ARG A 137 -1.65 3.10 2.24
CA ARG A 137 -0.35 3.41 1.66
C ARG A 137 -0.04 4.90 1.74
N THR A 138 1.23 5.23 1.99
CA THR A 138 1.67 6.61 2.17
C THR A 138 1.55 7.45 0.90
N ASP A 139 1.78 6.86 -0.28
CA ASP A 139 1.62 7.55 -1.57
C ASP A 139 0.16 7.96 -1.82
N ILE A 140 -0.80 7.11 -1.45
CA ILE A 140 -2.23 7.45 -1.50
C ILE A 140 -2.59 8.47 -0.43
N PHE A 141 -2.02 8.39 0.78
CA PHE A 141 -2.29 9.37 1.83
C PHE A 141 -1.84 10.78 1.40
N TYR A 142 -0.65 10.93 0.81
CA TYR A 142 -0.08 12.24 0.47
C TYR A 142 -0.72 12.94 -0.73
N ILE A 143 -1.57 12.27 -1.51
CA ILE A 143 -2.37 12.92 -2.56
C ILE A 143 -3.75 13.39 -2.05
N LEU A 144 -4.11 13.04 -0.81
CA LEU A 144 -5.31 13.56 -0.15
C LEU A 144 -5.05 14.99 0.32
N ASN A 145 -6.05 15.86 0.17
CA ASN A 145 -5.94 17.25 0.59
C ASN A 145 -7.09 17.59 1.54
N ASP A 146 -6.80 17.64 2.83
CA ASP A 146 -7.74 18.07 3.86
C ASP A 146 -6.98 18.59 5.10
N PRO A 147 -7.40 19.72 5.71
CA PRO A 147 -6.69 20.35 6.82
C PRO A 147 -6.49 19.46 8.06
N ASP A 148 -7.42 18.53 8.31
CA ASP A 148 -7.41 17.70 9.51
C ASP A 148 -6.44 16.52 9.38
N LEU A 149 -6.01 16.15 8.17
CA LEU A 149 -5.17 14.97 7.93
C LEU A 149 -3.81 15.06 8.62
N ASN A 150 -3.22 16.26 8.68
CA ASN A 150 -1.95 16.47 9.37
C ASN A 150 -2.03 16.15 10.86
N LYS A 151 -3.16 16.49 11.50
CA LYS A 151 -3.39 16.15 12.91
C LYS A 151 -3.52 14.64 13.09
N VAL A 152 -4.29 13.99 12.22
CA VAL A 152 -4.46 12.53 12.25
C VAL A 152 -3.13 11.80 12.01
N GLU A 153 -2.29 12.28 11.09
CA GLU A 153 -0.95 11.70 10.84
C GLU A 153 -0.07 11.82 12.10
N GLN A 154 -0.07 12.99 12.76
CA GLN A 154 0.79 13.24 13.92
C GLN A 154 0.34 12.49 15.18
N ASP A 155 -0.97 12.45 15.45
CA ASP A 155 -1.51 11.97 16.72
C ASP A 155 -1.93 10.49 16.65
N GLY A 156 -2.37 10.02 15.48
CA GLY A 156 -3.12 8.76 15.32
C GLY A 156 -2.50 7.75 14.36
N SER A 157 -1.29 8.01 13.83
CA SER A 157 -0.69 7.15 12.81
C SER A 157 0.62 6.47 13.25
N ILE A 158 0.87 5.30 12.69
CA ILE A 158 2.15 4.60 12.77
C ILE A 158 2.65 4.42 11.34
N LYS A 159 3.68 5.18 10.97
CA LYS A 159 4.30 5.07 9.65
C LYS A 159 5.24 3.87 9.61
N LEU A 160 4.94 2.91 8.74
CA LEU A 160 5.84 1.80 8.43
C LEU A 160 6.82 2.23 7.35
N ASP A 161 8.08 2.44 7.73
CA ASP A 161 9.17 2.81 6.82
C ASP A 161 10.20 1.67 6.72
N TRP A 162 10.36 1.13 5.51
CA TRP A 162 11.29 0.05 5.20
C TRP A 162 12.65 0.55 4.68
N GLY A 163 12.83 1.87 4.63
CA GLY A 163 14.00 2.55 4.14
C GLY A 163 14.02 2.68 2.61
N ASN A 164 14.83 3.63 2.14
CA ASN A 164 14.98 3.97 0.72
C ASN A 164 16.47 4.00 0.28
N THR A 165 17.37 3.59 1.17
CA THR A 165 18.81 3.64 0.96
C THR A 165 19.46 2.29 1.25
N ILE A 166 20.47 1.95 0.46
CA ILE A 166 21.25 0.74 0.64
C ILE A 166 22.16 0.94 1.85
N LYS A 167 21.78 0.38 2.99
CA LYS A 167 22.51 0.47 4.26
C LYS A 167 22.58 -0.90 4.94
N SER A 168 23.66 -1.12 5.69
CA SER A 168 23.86 -2.36 6.44
C SER A 168 22.80 -2.58 7.53
N ASN A 169 22.27 -1.51 8.10
CA ASN A 169 21.23 -1.51 9.14
C ASN A 169 19.81 -1.34 8.59
N SER A 170 19.53 -1.78 7.37
CA SER A 170 18.18 -1.70 6.80
C SER A 170 17.16 -2.44 7.68
N PRO A 171 15.98 -1.85 7.96
CA PRO A 171 14.93 -2.48 8.76
C PRO A 171 14.41 -3.77 8.12
N LEU A 172 14.57 -3.93 6.81
CA LEU A 172 14.20 -5.15 6.09
C LEU A 172 15.03 -6.36 6.54
N PHE A 173 16.34 -6.17 6.76
CA PHE A 173 17.17 -7.23 7.34
C PHE A 173 16.83 -7.42 8.82
N GLY A 174 16.54 -6.36 9.56
CA GLY A 174 16.01 -6.46 10.92
C GLY A 174 14.76 -7.35 10.99
N MET A 175 13.83 -7.19 10.04
CA MET A 175 12.63 -8.02 9.92
C MET A 175 12.98 -9.49 9.66
N VAL A 176 13.88 -9.77 8.69
CA VAL A 176 14.32 -11.15 8.39
C VAL A 176 14.99 -11.79 9.60
N LEU A 177 15.91 -11.08 10.25
CA LEU A 177 16.63 -11.56 11.44
C LEU A 177 15.68 -11.80 12.60
N ASN A 178 14.71 -10.91 12.84
CA ASN A 178 13.70 -11.08 13.87
C ASN A 178 12.82 -12.31 13.62
N LYS A 179 12.40 -12.53 12.36
CA LYS A 179 11.66 -13.73 11.97
C LYS A 179 12.48 -14.98 12.27
N VAL A 180 13.75 -15.03 11.86
CA VAL A 180 14.63 -16.16 12.13
C VAL A 180 14.79 -16.41 13.64
N ARG A 181 15.03 -15.38 14.45
CA ARG A 181 15.13 -15.49 15.92
C ARG A 181 13.87 -16.10 16.54
N LYS A 182 12.69 -15.73 16.04
CA LYS A 182 11.42 -16.23 16.57
C LYS A 182 11.00 -17.58 16.00
N SER A 183 11.60 -18.02 14.90
CA SER A 183 11.33 -19.33 14.30
C SER A 183 12.32 -20.41 14.75
N ILE A 184 13.52 -20.05 15.21
CA ILE A 184 14.60 -21.00 15.53
C ILE A 184 15.13 -20.73 16.94
N PRO A 185 14.72 -21.52 17.96
CA PRO A 185 15.09 -21.30 19.35
C PRO A 185 16.61 -21.20 19.60
N GLU A 186 17.41 -21.98 18.86
CA GLU A 186 18.87 -21.99 18.99
C GLU A 186 19.53 -20.68 18.55
N LEU A 187 18.80 -19.84 17.82
CA LEU A 187 19.28 -18.56 17.31
C LEU A 187 18.68 -17.36 18.07
N GLU A 188 17.76 -17.57 19.01
CA GLU A 188 17.05 -16.48 19.70
C GLU A 188 18.00 -15.53 20.45
N ALA A 189 19.05 -16.08 21.08
CA ALA A 189 20.01 -15.33 21.87
C ALA A 189 21.08 -14.58 21.03
N LYS A 190 21.14 -14.80 19.71
CA LYS A 190 22.14 -14.12 18.87
C LYS A 190 21.72 -12.67 18.62
N ASN A 191 22.69 -11.76 18.72
CA ASN A 191 22.51 -10.39 18.25
C ASN A 191 22.41 -10.34 16.71
N ASP A 192 21.91 -9.22 16.18
CA ASP A 192 21.66 -9.06 14.75
C ASP A 192 22.93 -9.21 13.89
N PHE A 193 24.10 -8.77 14.38
CA PHE A 193 25.35 -8.88 13.63
C PHE A 193 25.83 -10.33 13.48
N ASP A 194 25.84 -11.09 14.58
CA ASP A 194 26.27 -12.49 14.58
C ASP A 194 25.30 -13.38 13.82
N LEU A 195 23.99 -13.12 13.96
CA LEU A 195 22.97 -13.82 13.21
C LEU A 195 23.06 -13.51 11.72
N PHE A 196 23.28 -12.25 11.36
CA PHE A 196 23.47 -11.86 9.96
C PHE A 196 24.67 -12.58 9.33
N LYS A 197 25.82 -12.62 10.00
CA LYS A 197 27.00 -13.36 9.51
C LYS A 197 26.77 -14.87 9.42
N THR A 198 25.94 -15.42 10.31
CA THR A 198 25.58 -16.84 10.29
C THR A 198 24.73 -17.17 9.05
N LEU A 199 23.76 -16.31 8.73
CA LEU A 199 22.83 -16.50 7.61
C LEU A 199 23.42 -16.10 6.26
N PHE A 200 24.28 -15.09 6.22
CA PHE A 200 24.89 -14.55 4.99
C PHE A 200 26.42 -14.46 5.14
N PRO A 201 27.12 -15.61 5.22
CA PRO A 201 28.55 -15.65 5.53
C PRO A 201 29.48 -15.18 4.40
N GLN A 202 28.95 -14.99 3.19
CA GLN A 202 29.74 -14.78 1.97
C GLN A 202 29.38 -13.46 1.29
N GLN A 203 30.38 -12.84 0.65
CA GLN A 203 30.11 -11.76 -0.30
C GLN A 203 29.49 -12.30 -1.59
N ILE A 204 28.70 -11.47 -2.26
CA ILE A 204 28.03 -11.80 -3.52
C ILE A 204 28.52 -10.81 -4.57
N ASN A 205 29.28 -11.29 -5.55
CA ASN A 205 29.95 -10.44 -6.56
C ASN A 205 30.70 -9.25 -5.93
N TYR A 206 31.56 -9.53 -4.95
CA TYR A 206 32.38 -8.53 -4.22
C TYR A 206 31.57 -7.49 -3.41
N ARG A 207 30.27 -7.72 -3.21
CA ARG A 207 29.40 -6.86 -2.42
C ARG A 207 28.94 -7.57 -1.15
N SER A 208 28.63 -6.79 -0.13
CA SER A 208 27.93 -7.33 1.03
C SER A 208 26.54 -7.87 0.62
N PRO A 209 26.01 -8.90 1.28
CA PRO A 209 24.68 -9.42 0.97
C PRO A 209 23.58 -8.34 1.00
N ASN A 210 23.64 -7.41 1.96
CA ASN A 210 22.70 -6.30 2.06
C ASN A 210 22.75 -5.40 0.83
N GLU A 211 23.95 -5.04 0.41
CA GLU A 211 24.14 -4.21 -0.78
C GLU A 211 23.67 -4.91 -2.05
N PHE A 212 23.99 -6.19 -2.19
CA PHE A 212 23.60 -6.99 -3.36
C PHE A 212 22.07 -7.12 -3.47
N ILE A 213 21.40 -7.46 -2.37
CA ILE A 213 19.97 -7.71 -2.32
C ILE A 213 19.19 -6.39 -2.44
N LEU A 214 19.48 -5.39 -1.60
CA LEU A 214 18.76 -4.10 -1.62
C LEU A 214 18.95 -3.36 -2.94
N GLY A 215 20.09 -3.52 -3.59
CA GLY A 215 20.31 -2.95 -4.92
C GLY A 215 19.38 -3.50 -6.00
N ARG A 216 18.69 -4.62 -5.75
CA ARG A 216 17.82 -5.32 -6.70
C ARG A 216 16.34 -5.27 -6.33
N THR A 217 15.97 -4.68 -5.20
CA THR A 217 14.58 -4.61 -4.72
C THR A 217 14.05 -3.17 -4.71
N TYR A 218 12.74 -3.01 -4.51
CA TYR A 218 12.12 -1.70 -4.21
C TYR A 218 12.00 -1.43 -2.72
N PHE A 219 12.87 -2.01 -1.90
CA PHE A 219 12.83 -1.92 -0.44
C PHE A 219 11.50 -2.41 0.19
N ARG A 220 10.82 -3.34 -0.49
CA ARG A 220 9.59 -3.96 0.03
C ARG A 220 9.94 -5.26 0.75
N PRO A 221 9.32 -5.57 1.91
CA PRO A 221 9.50 -6.85 2.60
C PRO A 221 9.34 -8.07 1.69
N ARG A 222 8.32 -8.04 0.82
CA ARG A 222 8.02 -9.14 -0.11
C ARG A 222 9.18 -9.43 -1.05
N ASP A 223 9.89 -8.41 -1.54
CA ASP A 223 10.94 -8.58 -2.55
C ASP A 223 12.11 -9.41 -1.99
N ILE A 224 12.54 -9.10 -0.77
CA ILE A 224 13.63 -9.80 -0.10
C ILE A 224 13.17 -11.22 0.26
N VAL A 225 11.98 -11.35 0.85
CA VAL A 225 11.42 -12.66 1.22
C VAL A 225 11.30 -13.56 -0.01
N THR A 226 10.83 -13.05 -1.15
CA THR A 226 10.74 -13.81 -2.39
C THR A 226 12.10 -14.30 -2.87
N TYR A 227 13.12 -13.44 -2.88
CA TYR A 227 14.47 -13.87 -3.30
C TYR A 227 15.02 -14.96 -2.36
N LEU A 228 14.86 -14.78 -1.03
CA LEU A 228 15.30 -15.79 -0.06
C LEU A 228 14.52 -17.10 -0.20
N ASN A 229 13.21 -17.05 -0.45
CA ASN A 229 12.37 -18.23 -0.65
C ASN A 229 12.78 -19.01 -1.90
N LEU A 230 13.13 -18.34 -3.01
CA LEU A 230 13.68 -19.01 -4.19
C LEU A 230 14.94 -19.81 -3.85
N ILE A 231 15.80 -19.28 -2.97
CA ILE A 231 17.02 -19.97 -2.52
C ILE A 231 16.67 -21.16 -1.61
N ILE A 232 15.72 -20.99 -0.68
CA ILE A 232 15.25 -22.06 0.20
C ILE A 232 14.67 -23.22 -0.62
N GLU A 233 13.86 -22.93 -1.63
CA GLU A 233 13.25 -23.93 -2.49
C GLU A 233 14.31 -24.73 -3.28
N LYS A 234 15.34 -24.05 -3.79
CA LYS A 234 16.42 -24.70 -4.55
C LYS A 234 17.42 -25.45 -3.68
N TYR A 235 17.68 -24.98 -2.46
CA TYR A 235 18.68 -25.52 -1.54
C TYR A 235 18.10 -25.78 -0.14
N PRO A 236 17.12 -26.68 -0.01
CA PRO A 236 16.34 -26.85 1.23
C PRO A 236 17.19 -27.34 2.42
N ASP A 237 18.28 -28.05 2.16
CA ASP A 237 19.15 -28.62 3.21
C ASP A 237 20.23 -27.66 3.71
N THR A 238 20.31 -26.44 3.15
CA THR A 238 21.31 -25.46 3.55
C THR A 238 20.90 -24.69 4.81
N ARG A 239 21.88 -24.42 5.69
CA ARG A 239 21.66 -23.64 6.93
C ARG A 239 21.96 -22.15 6.78
N TYR A 240 22.36 -21.72 5.59
CA TYR A 240 22.74 -20.33 5.28
C TYR A 240 22.47 -20.03 3.81
N PHE A 241 22.36 -18.75 3.47
CA PHE A 241 22.21 -18.26 2.11
C PHE A 241 23.59 -18.04 1.47
N GLY A 242 24.05 -19.03 0.71
CA GLY A 242 25.34 -18.97 0.01
C GLY A 242 25.32 -18.10 -1.24
N TYR A 243 26.47 -17.56 -1.64
CA TYR A 243 26.59 -16.65 -2.79
C TYR A 243 26.06 -17.28 -4.10
N ARG A 244 26.26 -18.59 -4.29
CA ARG A 244 25.80 -19.33 -5.47
C ARG A 244 24.29 -19.25 -5.64
N GLY A 245 23.53 -19.34 -4.53
CA GLY A 245 22.08 -19.27 -4.59
C GLY A 245 21.60 -17.95 -5.16
N PHE A 246 22.20 -16.83 -4.72
CA PHE A 246 21.87 -15.52 -5.27
C PHE A 246 22.20 -15.39 -6.75
N ILE A 247 23.39 -15.84 -7.18
CA ILE A 247 23.81 -15.71 -8.59
C ILE A 247 22.97 -16.61 -9.52
N GLU A 248 22.77 -17.87 -9.14
CA GLU A 248 22.04 -18.82 -9.99
C GLU A 248 20.55 -18.50 -10.09
N LEU A 249 19.96 -17.92 -9.05
CA LEU A 249 18.54 -17.54 -9.01
C LEU A 249 18.28 -16.08 -9.35
N GLU A 250 19.31 -15.31 -9.73
CA GLU A 250 19.16 -13.89 -10.09
C GLU A 250 18.17 -13.71 -11.25
N ARG A 251 18.18 -14.62 -12.24
CA ARG A 251 17.20 -14.61 -13.33
C ARG A 251 15.80 -14.92 -12.85
N ASN A 252 15.61 -15.94 -12.00
CA ASN A 252 14.28 -16.28 -11.45
C ASN A 252 13.69 -15.11 -10.65
N TYR A 253 14.51 -14.47 -9.82
CA TYR A 253 14.10 -13.28 -9.09
C TYR A 253 13.78 -12.11 -10.05
N SER A 254 14.63 -11.89 -11.06
CA SER A 254 14.41 -10.83 -12.06
C SER A 254 13.11 -11.02 -12.83
N THR A 255 12.76 -12.25 -13.18
CA THR A 255 11.47 -12.59 -13.81
C THR A 255 10.29 -12.33 -12.88
N TYR A 256 10.39 -12.69 -11.59
CA TYR A 256 9.35 -12.34 -10.60
C TYR A 256 9.19 -10.82 -10.49
N PHE A 257 10.30 -10.11 -10.33
CA PHE A 257 10.31 -8.67 -10.15
C PHE A 257 9.72 -7.93 -11.37
N PHE A 258 10.04 -8.40 -12.57
CA PHE A 258 9.44 -7.93 -13.81
C PHE A 258 7.92 -8.12 -13.84
N LYS A 259 7.40 -9.27 -13.37
CA LYS A 259 5.95 -9.51 -13.31
C LYS A 259 5.25 -8.57 -12.32
N GLU A 260 5.85 -8.33 -11.14
CA GLU A 260 5.30 -7.35 -10.18
C GLU A 260 5.19 -5.96 -10.82
N ILE A 261 6.25 -5.50 -11.49
CA ILE A 261 6.24 -4.19 -12.17
C ILE A 261 5.22 -4.15 -13.31
N ARG A 262 5.13 -5.23 -14.10
CA ARG A 262 4.14 -5.32 -15.19
C ARG A 262 2.71 -5.20 -14.66
N ASN A 263 2.43 -5.84 -13.52
CA ASN A 263 1.13 -5.75 -12.86
C ASN A 263 0.84 -4.34 -12.33
N GLU A 264 1.84 -3.64 -11.80
CA GLU A 264 1.69 -2.24 -11.38
C GLU A 264 1.40 -1.33 -12.58
N LEU A 265 2.06 -1.54 -13.72
CA LEU A 265 1.83 -0.75 -14.93
C LEU A 265 0.46 -0.98 -15.59
N TYR A 266 -0.14 -2.18 -15.42
CA TYR A 266 -1.43 -2.54 -16.02
C TYR A 266 -2.58 -1.58 -15.65
N GLY A 267 -2.50 -0.95 -14.48
CA GLY A 267 -3.48 0.05 -14.04
C GLY A 267 -3.37 1.42 -14.74
N HIS A 268 -2.30 1.66 -15.49
CA HIS A 268 -1.94 2.99 -16.02
C HIS A 268 -1.77 3.00 -17.54
N ILE A 269 -1.31 1.90 -18.13
CA ILE A 269 -1.07 1.77 -19.57
C ILE A 269 -1.58 0.43 -20.10
N SER A 270 -1.96 0.37 -21.38
CA SER A 270 -2.45 -0.85 -22.03
C SER A 270 -1.36 -1.93 -22.12
N ASP A 271 -1.75 -3.21 -22.09
CA ASP A 271 -0.81 -4.34 -22.25
C ASP A 271 0.07 -4.21 -23.49
N GLU A 272 -0.49 -3.76 -24.62
CA GLU A 272 0.26 -3.54 -25.87
C GLU A 272 1.35 -2.47 -25.72
N LYS A 273 1.03 -1.35 -25.05
CA LYS A 273 2.01 -0.30 -24.74
C LYS A 273 3.09 -0.81 -23.79
N ILE A 274 2.71 -1.58 -22.76
CA ILE A 274 3.65 -2.18 -21.80
C ILE A 274 4.64 -3.08 -22.54
N ASP A 275 4.11 -4.04 -23.30
CA ASP A 275 4.92 -5.06 -23.97
C ASP A 275 5.83 -4.42 -25.03
N THR A 276 5.34 -3.44 -25.78
CA THR A 276 6.14 -2.67 -26.77
C THR A 276 7.22 -1.82 -26.10
N SER A 277 6.91 -1.18 -24.96
CA SER A 277 7.90 -0.41 -24.19
C SER A 277 9.02 -1.30 -23.65
N PHE A 278 8.69 -2.49 -23.12
CA PHE A 278 9.73 -3.41 -22.65
C PHE A 278 10.50 -4.05 -23.80
N LEU A 279 9.84 -4.26 -24.95
CA LEU A 279 10.52 -4.72 -26.17
C LEU A 279 11.60 -3.73 -26.61
N LEU A 280 11.35 -2.41 -26.52
CA LEU A 280 12.36 -1.38 -26.79
C LEU A 280 13.62 -1.62 -25.95
N LEU A 281 13.49 -1.76 -24.62
CA LEU A 281 14.64 -2.00 -23.75
C LEU A 281 15.34 -3.34 -24.03
N LYS A 282 14.56 -4.42 -24.25
CA LYS A 282 15.08 -5.76 -24.56
C LYS A 282 15.87 -5.79 -25.86
N GLN A 283 15.45 -5.04 -26.89
CA GLN A 283 16.17 -4.97 -28.15
C GLN A 283 17.34 -3.98 -28.11
N TYR A 284 17.23 -2.91 -27.32
CA TYR A 284 18.28 -1.89 -27.20
C TYR A 284 19.52 -2.39 -26.44
N LYS A 285 19.33 -3.27 -25.45
CA LYS A 285 20.41 -4.03 -24.75
C LYS A 285 21.49 -3.16 -24.08
N LYS A 286 21.16 -1.94 -23.64
CA LYS A 286 22.04 -1.13 -22.80
C LYS A 286 21.46 -0.92 -21.41
N SER A 287 22.31 -1.05 -20.39
CA SER A 287 21.93 -0.80 -18.98
C SER A 287 22.09 0.65 -18.57
N GLU A 288 22.84 1.45 -19.32
CA GLU A 288 22.99 2.89 -19.14
C GLU A 288 22.98 3.58 -20.52
N PHE A 289 22.26 4.69 -20.64
CA PHE A 289 22.13 5.43 -21.90
C PHE A 289 21.58 6.84 -21.69
N THR A 290 21.82 7.74 -22.63
CA THR A 290 21.22 9.09 -22.70
C THR A 290 19.91 9.06 -23.49
N TYR A 291 19.06 10.09 -23.33
CA TYR A 291 17.86 10.26 -24.14
C TYR A 291 18.17 10.25 -25.64
N ALA A 292 19.21 10.98 -26.06
CA ALA A 292 19.62 11.05 -27.47
C ALA A 292 19.96 9.68 -28.07
N GLU A 293 20.66 8.82 -27.31
CA GLU A 293 21.04 7.49 -27.79
C GLU A 293 19.85 6.55 -27.96
N ILE A 294 18.89 6.54 -27.01
CA ILE A 294 17.70 5.69 -27.13
C ILE A 294 16.71 6.24 -28.17
N LYS A 295 16.63 7.57 -28.30
CA LYS A 295 15.81 8.21 -29.33
C LYS A 295 16.29 7.87 -30.73
N ALA A 296 17.59 7.95 -30.99
CA ALA A 296 18.16 7.54 -32.28
C ALA A 296 17.83 6.07 -32.62
N TYR A 297 17.85 5.19 -31.62
CA TYR A 297 17.47 3.79 -31.80
C TYR A 297 15.97 3.61 -32.07
N TYR A 298 15.12 4.29 -31.29
CA TYR A 298 13.67 4.31 -31.48
C TYR A 298 13.29 4.81 -32.88
N ASP A 299 13.85 5.95 -33.30
CA ASP A 299 13.60 6.57 -34.61
C ASP A 299 14.01 5.64 -35.76
N SER A 300 15.10 4.88 -35.60
CA SER A 300 15.56 3.91 -36.61
C SER A 300 14.62 2.70 -36.82
N LYS A 301 13.66 2.50 -35.89
CA LYS A 301 12.75 1.35 -35.85
C LYS A 301 11.31 1.76 -35.55
N MET A 302 10.89 2.97 -35.95
CA MET A 302 9.55 3.50 -35.64
C MET A 302 8.40 2.53 -35.97
N SER A 303 8.51 1.75 -37.06
CA SER A 303 7.47 0.78 -37.42
C SER A 303 7.26 -0.32 -36.37
N VAL A 304 8.29 -0.65 -35.59
CA VAL A 304 8.24 -1.64 -34.49
C VAL A 304 7.62 -1.04 -33.24
N PHE A 305 7.83 0.26 -33.01
CA PHE A 305 7.45 0.95 -31.77
C PHE A 305 6.28 1.93 -31.94
N LYS A 306 5.47 1.76 -32.99
CA LYS A 306 4.35 2.64 -33.37
C LYS A 306 3.27 2.83 -32.29
N GLU A 307 3.17 1.88 -31.36
CA GLU A 307 2.15 1.88 -30.31
C GLU A 307 2.54 2.75 -29.09
N ILE A 308 3.79 3.19 -29.01
CA ILE A 308 4.32 3.92 -27.85
C ILE A 308 4.86 5.29 -28.26
N ASP A 309 4.65 6.26 -27.39
CA ASP A 309 5.41 7.50 -27.38
C ASP A 309 6.67 7.30 -26.52
N LEU A 310 7.84 7.68 -27.04
CA LEU A 310 9.11 7.41 -26.37
C LEU A 310 9.19 8.14 -25.02
N GLU A 311 8.83 9.42 -24.97
CA GLU A 311 8.94 10.22 -23.76
C GLU A 311 7.96 9.71 -22.70
N GLU A 312 6.72 9.41 -23.11
CA GLU A 312 5.70 8.80 -22.26
C GLU A 312 6.18 7.46 -21.67
N SER A 313 6.71 6.56 -22.50
CA SER A 313 7.24 5.26 -22.04
C SER A 313 8.42 5.40 -21.09
N LEU A 314 9.36 6.31 -21.37
CA LEU A 314 10.50 6.57 -20.47
C LEU A 314 10.03 7.17 -19.15
N LYS A 315 9.03 8.05 -19.18
CA LYS A 315 8.42 8.61 -17.97
C LYS A 315 7.79 7.51 -17.12
N TYR A 316 6.95 6.64 -17.69
CA TYR A 316 6.37 5.52 -16.94
C TYR A 316 7.46 4.59 -16.40
N PHE A 317 8.49 4.29 -17.19
CA PHE A 317 9.59 3.48 -16.69
C PHE A 317 10.35 4.13 -15.54
N PHE A 318 10.46 5.44 -15.51
CA PHE A 318 11.03 6.16 -14.38
C PHE A 318 10.10 6.12 -13.15
N ASP A 319 8.82 6.49 -13.33
CA ASP A 319 7.80 6.54 -12.28
C ASP A 319 7.63 5.18 -11.58
N PHE A 320 7.69 4.08 -12.34
CA PHE A 320 7.56 2.71 -11.84
C PHE A 320 8.91 2.03 -11.52
N GLY A 321 10.02 2.78 -11.54
CA GLY A 321 11.33 2.33 -11.08
C GLY A 321 12.08 1.36 -12.00
N VAL A 322 11.60 1.13 -13.23
CA VAL A 322 12.31 0.37 -14.28
C VAL A 322 13.62 1.07 -14.64
N LEU A 323 13.53 2.39 -14.84
CA LEU A 323 14.66 3.29 -15.09
C LEU A 323 14.86 4.23 -13.90
N GLY A 324 16.10 4.65 -13.70
CA GLY A 324 16.46 5.75 -12.82
C GLY A 324 17.34 6.74 -13.56
N ASN A 325 17.59 7.90 -12.95
CA ASN A 325 18.55 8.85 -13.48
C ASN A 325 19.90 8.72 -12.76
N LYS A 326 20.98 8.80 -13.53
CA LYS A 326 22.37 8.78 -13.06
C LYS A 326 23.05 10.10 -13.42
N GLN A 327 23.70 10.71 -12.43
CA GLN A 327 24.53 11.90 -12.62
C GLN A 327 25.86 11.72 -11.88
N PHE A 328 26.96 12.13 -12.49
CA PHE A 328 28.24 12.21 -11.81
C PHE A 328 28.38 13.59 -11.16
N ILE A 329 28.64 13.64 -9.86
CA ILE A 329 28.88 14.89 -9.15
C ILE A 329 30.39 15.03 -8.94
N GLU A 330 31.01 15.93 -9.72
CA GLU A 330 32.46 16.14 -9.72
C GLU A 330 33.00 16.50 -8.33
N GLU A 331 32.33 17.40 -7.61
CA GLU A 331 32.70 17.82 -6.24
C GLU A 331 32.81 16.64 -5.26
N LYS A 332 32.05 15.58 -5.49
CA LYS A 332 32.00 14.39 -4.62
C LYS A 332 32.72 13.18 -5.23
N GLY A 333 33.22 13.30 -6.45
CA GLY A 333 33.91 12.25 -7.19
C GLY A 333 33.10 10.95 -7.32
N LYS A 334 31.77 11.02 -7.36
CA LYS A 334 30.91 9.82 -7.35
C LYS A 334 29.61 9.98 -8.12
N ASP A 335 29.08 8.84 -8.57
CA ASP A 335 27.75 8.74 -9.17
C ASP A 335 26.64 8.89 -8.12
N PHE A 336 25.61 9.63 -8.50
CA PHE A 336 24.35 9.76 -7.79
C PHE A 336 23.23 9.19 -8.64
N TYR A 337 22.32 8.49 -7.97
CA TYR A 337 21.22 7.79 -8.60
C TYR A 337 19.90 8.25 -7.99
N SER A 338 18.98 8.69 -8.84
CA SER A 338 17.64 9.08 -8.46
C SER A 338 16.63 8.08 -9.00
N TRP A 339 15.72 7.65 -8.13
CA TRP A 339 14.70 6.65 -8.42
C TRP A 339 13.38 7.11 -7.80
N ALA A 340 12.29 7.08 -8.57
CA ALA A 340 10.96 7.49 -8.09
C ALA A 340 10.49 6.70 -6.85
N TYR A 341 10.86 5.41 -6.75
CA TYR A 341 10.50 4.59 -5.59
C TYR A 341 11.33 4.88 -4.32
N ARG A 342 12.39 5.69 -4.40
CA ARG A 342 13.24 6.08 -3.25
C ARG A 342 13.02 7.53 -2.82
N GLU A 343 12.68 8.37 -3.77
CA GLU A 343 12.69 9.83 -3.67
C GLU A 343 11.48 10.39 -4.41
N ASN A 344 10.88 11.47 -3.90
CA ASN A 344 9.83 12.18 -4.62
C ASN A 344 10.45 13.08 -5.70
N THR A 345 10.81 12.47 -6.83
CA THR A 345 11.50 13.11 -7.96
C THR A 345 10.80 12.77 -9.27
N GLU A 346 10.94 13.64 -10.25
CA GLU A 346 10.49 13.42 -11.62
C GLU A 346 11.66 12.97 -12.51
N VAL A 347 11.32 12.45 -13.69
CA VAL A 347 12.30 12.06 -14.71
C VAL A 347 13.03 13.28 -15.25
N ASP A 348 14.33 13.15 -15.42
CA ASP A 348 15.19 14.17 -16.02
C ASP A 348 15.83 13.59 -17.29
N TYR A 349 15.41 14.09 -18.45
CA TYR A 349 15.85 13.61 -19.76
C TYR A 349 17.26 14.07 -20.13
N ASP A 350 17.82 15.06 -19.43
CA ASP A 350 19.20 15.53 -19.62
C ASP A 350 20.20 14.62 -18.88
N LYS A 351 19.74 13.89 -17.86
CA LYS A 351 20.55 12.90 -17.15
C LYS A 351 20.59 11.56 -17.89
N LYS A 352 21.61 10.75 -17.58
CA LYS A 352 21.67 9.38 -18.08
C LYS A 352 20.56 8.55 -17.43
N PHE A 353 19.89 7.73 -18.23
CA PHE A 353 19.05 6.65 -17.74
C PHE A 353 19.91 5.47 -17.32
N VAL A 354 19.51 4.80 -16.25
CA VAL A 354 20.07 3.53 -15.78
C VAL A 354 18.96 2.50 -15.56
N LEU A 355 19.15 1.30 -16.10
CA LEU A 355 18.24 0.18 -15.89
C LEU A 355 18.43 -0.41 -14.48
N HIS A 356 17.31 -0.60 -13.78
CA HIS A 356 17.28 -1.19 -12.44
C HIS A 356 17.99 -2.54 -12.40
N LEU A 357 18.86 -2.76 -11.40
CA LEU A 357 19.66 -3.98 -11.31
C LEU A 357 18.79 -5.24 -11.23
N GLY A 358 17.65 -5.16 -10.56
CA GLY A 358 16.68 -6.26 -10.44
C GLY A 358 16.07 -6.72 -11.77
N LEU A 359 16.13 -5.91 -12.84
CA LEU A 359 15.53 -6.23 -14.14
C LEU A 359 16.53 -6.71 -15.19
N ARG A 360 17.83 -6.51 -14.97
CA ARG A 360 18.85 -6.73 -16.00
C ARG A 360 18.87 -8.17 -16.53
N LYS A 361 18.67 -9.17 -15.67
CA LYS A 361 18.68 -10.59 -16.08
C LYS A 361 17.47 -11.00 -16.91
N GLU A 362 16.30 -10.46 -16.62
CA GLU A 362 15.07 -10.68 -17.39
C GLU A 362 15.14 -9.95 -18.74
N LEU A 363 15.59 -8.69 -18.74
CA LEU A 363 15.73 -7.93 -19.98
C LEU A 363 16.97 -8.32 -20.81
N SER A 364 17.79 -9.23 -20.29
CA SER A 364 19.02 -9.73 -20.92
C SER A 364 20.02 -8.62 -21.27
N VAL A 365 20.22 -7.71 -20.32
CA VAL A 365 21.09 -6.53 -20.40
C VAL A 365 22.29 -6.63 -19.46
#